data_AF-A0A3A9YTQ7-F1
#
_entry.id   AF-A0A3A9YTQ7-F1
#
_cell.length_a   1.000
_cell.length_b   1.000
_cell.length_c   1.000
_cell.angle_alpha   90.00
_cell.angle_beta   90.00
_cell.angle_gamma   90.00
#
_symmetry.space_group_name_H-M   'P 1'
#
loop_
_entity.id
_entity.type
_entity.pdbx_description
1 polymer ?
#
loop_
_entity_poly.entity_id
_entity_poly.type
_entity_poly.pdbx_seq_one_letter_code
_entity_poly.pdbx_strand_id
1 'polypeptide(L)'
;MDDLELLDWRERVARLYLSDADLTGFRAARDELFRAHPQSPLPAAARAGFAGLPYYPPDPAAVVEAPLRPASGTESIDTGGPDGVIRYRRVAVARTPWGPLTLWWIEAYGGGLFLPVRDATCGDGSYGGGRYLTDTVKGTFGRGLTLLAGDRVRLDANYLYNPSCAYDDRWACPLAPPENRVDVALRVGERAYHA
;
A
#
# COMPACT_ATOMS: atom_id res chain seq x y z
N MET A 1 -18.50 -5.99 11.45
CA MET A 1 -17.13 -5.62 11.83
C MET A 1 -17.21 -5.03 13.22
N ASP A 2 -16.42 -5.51 14.18
CA ASP A 2 -16.32 -4.87 15.49
C ASP A 2 -15.36 -3.67 15.39
N ASP A 3 -15.85 -2.49 15.79
CA ASP A 3 -15.11 -1.23 15.72
C ASP A 3 -13.89 -1.21 16.67
N LEU A 4 -13.98 -1.89 17.82
CA LEU A 4 -12.86 -1.98 18.77
C LEU A 4 -11.75 -2.89 18.24
N GLU A 5 -12.12 -3.99 17.59
CA GLU A 5 -11.15 -4.83 16.90
C GLU A 5 -10.53 -4.10 15.71
N LEU A 6 -11.30 -3.30 14.96
CA LEU A 6 -10.77 -2.49 13.86
C LEU A 6 -9.77 -1.44 14.37
N LEU A 7 -10.05 -0.83 15.52
CA LEU A 7 -9.13 0.07 16.19
C LEU A 7 -7.81 -0.66 16.54
N ASP A 8 -7.88 -1.82 17.21
CA ASP A 8 -6.69 -2.62 17.55
C ASP A 8 -5.89 -3.02 16.30
N TRP A 9 -6.57 -3.42 15.22
CA TRP A 9 -5.91 -3.70 13.93
C TRP A 9 -5.11 -2.50 13.43
N ARG A 10 -5.74 -1.32 13.37
CA ARG A 10 -5.09 -0.10 12.87
C ARG A 10 -3.92 0.32 13.76
N GLU A 11 -4.05 0.17 15.07
CA GLU A 11 -2.97 0.43 16.01
C GLU A 11 -1.78 -0.52 15.77
N ARG A 12 -2.03 -1.83 15.65
CA ARG A 12 -0.97 -2.82 15.39
C ARG A 12 -0.30 -2.61 14.03
N VAL A 13 -1.06 -2.26 12.99
CA VAL A 13 -0.49 -1.86 11.69
C VAL A 13 0.41 -0.64 11.86
N ALA A 14 -0.06 0.42 12.52
CA ALA A 14 0.75 1.62 12.73
C ALA A 14 2.03 1.33 13.53
N ARG A 15 1.94 0.57 14.62
CA ARG A 15 3.10 0.13 15.42
C ARG A 15 4.09 -0.67 14.59
N LEU A 16 3.61 -1.60 13.76
CA LEU A 16 4.46 -2.39 12.88
C LEU A 16 5.21 -1.51 11.88
N TYR A 17 4.51 -0.58 11.22
CA TYR A 17 5.11 0.33 10.26
C TYR A 17 6.12 1.30 10.90
N LEU A 18 5.90 1.71 12.14
CA LEU A 18 6.79 2.58 12.91
C LEU A 18 7.87 1.83 13.74
N SER A 19 7.87 0.50 13.71
CA SER A 19 8.86 -0.32 14.46
C SER A 19 10.27 -0.18 13.90
N ASP A 20 11.25 -0.69 14.63
CA ASP A 20 12.67 -0.82 14.23
C ASP A 20 12.97 -2.14 13.51
N ALA A 21 11.98 -2.99 13.27
CA ALA A 21 12.16 -4.27 12.58
C ALA A 21 12.79 -4.08 11.20
N ASP A 22 13.71 -4.97 10.83
CA ASP A 22 14.17 -5.05 9.44
C ASP A 22 13.05 -5.59 8.52
N LEU A 23 13.31 -5.69 7.22
CA LEU A 23 12.30 -6.15 6.26
C LEU A 23 11.84 -7.59 6.57
N THR A 24 12.73 -8.45 7.05
CA THR A 24 12.39 -9.85 7.40
C THR A 24 11.47 -9.89 8.61
N GLY A 25 11.82 -9.17 9.68
CA GLY A 25 10.99 -9.05 10.88
C GLY A 25 9.66 -8.37 10.59
N PHE A 26 9.63 -7.35 9.73
CA PHE A 26 8.41 -6.71 9.27
C PHE A 26 7.48 -7.71 8.57
N ARG A 27 7.99 -8.48 7.61
CA ARG A 27 7.21 -9.50 6.88
C ARG A 27 6.67 -10.56 7.83
N ALA A 28 7.49 -11.06 8.75
CA ALA A 28 7.07 -12.05 9.74
C ALA A 28 5.96 -11.52 10.68
N ALA A 29 6.09 -10.29 11.17
CA ALA A 29 5.08 -9.68 12.04
C ALA A 29 3.78 -9.37 11.28
N ARG A 30 3.87 -8.99 9.99
CA ARG A 30 2.72 -8.82 9.11
C ARG A 30 2.00 -10.15 8.87
N ASP A 31 2.73 -11.21 8.61
CA ASP A 31 2.16 -12.55 8.44
C ASP A 31 1.46 -13.01 9.72
N GLU A 32 2.04 -12.75 10.90
CA GLU A 32 1.37 -13.07 12.17
C GLU A 32 0.08 -12.28 12.36
N LEU A 33 0.07 -10.99 12.01
CA LEU A 33 -1.15 -10.17 12.08
C LEU A 33 -2.23 -10.71 11.13
N PHE A 34 -1.86 -11.15 9.92
CA PHE A 34 -2.78 -11.77 8.95
C PHE A 34 -3.30 -13.13 9.44
N ARG A 35 -2.48 -13.92 10.14
CA ARG A 35 -2.85 -15.22 10.69
C ARG A 35 -3.82 -15.10 11.85
N ALA A 36 -3.50 -14.27 12.83
CA ALA A 36 -4.10 -14.32 14.15
C ALA A 36 -5.22 -13.29 14.37
N HIS A 37 -5.17 -12.14 13.70
CA HIS A 37 -6.06 -11.03 14.06
C HIS A 37 -7.49 -11.21 13.49
N PRO A 38 -8.56 -10.97 14.27
CA PRO A 38 -9.95 -11.05 13.81
C PRO A 38 -10.25 -10.22 12.55
N GLN A 39 -9.66 -9.03 12.48
CA GLN A 39 -9.77 -8.10 11.35
C GLN A 39 -8.84 -8.37 10.17
N SER A 40 -8.13 -9.51 10.15
CA SER A 40 -7.32 -9.91 9.01
C SER A 40 -8.14 -9.87 7.71
N PRO A 41 -7.56 -9.37 6.60
CA PRO A 41 -8.25 -9.31 5.33
C PRO A 41 -8.47 -10.70 4.73
N LEU A 42 -7.74 -11.73 5.20
CA LEU A 42 -7.94 -13.11 4.78
C LEU A 42 -9.34 -13.62 5.18
N PRO A 43 -10.00 -14.42 4.32
CA PRO A 43 -11.20 -15.15 4.68
C PRO A 43 -10.95 -16.03 5.90
N ALA A 44 -11.91 -16.12 6.84
CA ALA A 44 -11.73 -16.89 8.07
C ALA A 44 -11.31 -18.35 7.81
N ALA A 45 -11.88 -18.98 6.78
CA ALA A 45 -11.55 -20.35 6.36
C ALA A 45 -10.12 -20.50 5.83
N ALA A 46 -9.52 -19.43 5.27
CA ALA A 46 -8.16 -19.47 4.74
C ALA A 46 -7.08 -19.33 5.82
N ARG A 47 -7.42 -18.83 7.02
CA ARG A 47 -6.44 -18.53 8.09
C ARG A 47 -5.75 -19.77 8.65
N ALA A 48 -6.47 -20.89 8.77
CA ALA A 48 -5.91 -22.13 9.33
C ALA A 48 -4.76 -22.71 8.48
N GLY A 49 -4.79 -22.51 7.16
CA GLY A 49 -3.74 -22.95 6.23
C GLY A 49 -2.73 -21.86 5.86
N PHE A 50 -2.80 -20.68 6.48
CA PHE A 50 -2.00 -19.54 6.08
C PHE A 50 -0.53 -19.67 6.52
N ALA A 51 0.35 -19.91 5.56
CA ALA A 51 1.78 -20.08 5.77
C ALA A 51 2.60 -18.77 5.70
N GLY A 52 2.01 -17.70 5.18
CA GLY A 52 2.69 -16.41 4.97
C GLY A 52 2.28 -15.77 3.65
N LEU A 53 2.46 -14.45 3.54
CA LEU A 53 2.21 -13.74 2.29
C LEU A 53 3.33 -14.04 1.27
N PRO A 54 3.01 -14.17 -0.02
CA PRO A 54 4.03 -14.34 -1.05
C PRO A 54 4.70 -13.00 -1.35
N TYR A 55 6.03 -12.97 -1.32
CA TYR A 55 6.83 -11.79 -1.65
C TYR A 55 7.83 -12.08 -2.77
N TYR A 56 8.21 -11.04 -3.50
CA TYR A 56 9.43 -11.06 -4.28
C TYR A 56 10.67 -10.95 -3.36
N PRO A 57 11.85 -11.42 -3.82
CA PRO A 57 13.11 -11.14 -3.16
C PRO A 57 13.33 -9.63 -2.96
N PRO A 58 13.96 -9.21 -1.86
CA PRO A 58 14.28 -7.80 -1.67
C PRO A 58 15.34 -7.34 -2.67
N ASP A 59 15.20 -6.10 -3.14
CA ASP A 59 16.14 -5.45 -4.05
C ASP A 59 16.53 -4.06 -3.51
N PRO A 60 17.81 -3.84 -3.16
CA PRO A 60 18.31 -2.52 -2.75
C PRO A 60 18.17 -1.45 -3.84
N ALA A 61 18.18 -1.82 -5.14
CA ALA A 61 17.99 -0.88 -6.24
C ALA A 61 16.54 -0.38 -6.35
N ALA A 62 15.60 -1.02 -5.65
CA ALA A 62 14.21 -0.59 -5.54
C ALA A 62 13.97 0.43 -4.41
N VAL A 63 15.04 0.90 -3.74
CA VAL A 63 15.02 2.03 -2.82
C VAL A 63 15.50 3.27 -3.55
N VAL A 64 14.62 4.25 -3.75
CA VAL A 64 14.91 5.44 -4.54
C VAL A 64 14.64 6.71 -3.76
N GLU A 65 15.50 7.71 -3.93
CA GLU A 65 15.22 9.08 -3.50
C GLU A 65 14.89 9.93 -4.73
N ALA A 66 13.71 10.52 -4.75
CA ALA A 66 13.20 11.30 -5.87
C ALA A 66 12.90 12.74 -5.45
N PRO A 67 13.10 13.74 -6.34
CA PRO A 67 12.58 15.08 -6.10
C PRO A 67 11.05 15.06 -6.20
N LEU A 68 10.42 15.75 -5.26
CA LEU A 68 9.00 16.06 -5.23
C LEU A 68 8.77 17.41 -5.88
N ARG A 69 7.85 17.46 -6.85
CA ARG A 69 7.34 18.73 -7.36
C ARG A 69 5.91 18.95 -6.87
N PRO A 70 5.61 20.06 -6.17
CA PRO A 70 4.24 20.40 -5.80
C PRO A 70 3.32 20.33 -7.01
N ALA A 71 2.12 19.78 -6.81
CA ALA A 71 1.11 19.62 -7.84
C ALA A 71 -0.27 19.92 -7.26
N SER A 72 -1.23 20.22 -8.12
CA SER A 72 -2.60 20.53 -7.73
C SER A 72 -3.61 19.81 -8.62
N GLY A 73 -4.88 19.90 -8.26
CA GLY A 73 -5.98 19.20 -8.91
C GLY A 73 -6.49 18.03 -8.06
N THR A 74 -7.59 17.46 -8.51
CA THR A 74 -8.31 16.41 -7.80
C THR A 74 -8.48 15.17 -8.66
N GLU A 75 -8.83 14.07 -8.00
CA GLU A 75 -9.25 12.82 -8.60
C GLU A 75 -10.38 12.23 -7.76
N SER A 76 -11.23 11.43 -8.36
CA SER A 76 -12.29 10.70 -7.65
C SER A 76 -12.23 9.25 -8.03
N ILE A 77 -12.03 8.38 -7.05
CA ILE A 77 -11.93 6.94 -7.26
C ILE A 77 -13.16 6.31 -6.62
N ASP A 78 -13.99 5.69 -7.47
CA ASP A 78 -15.07 4.83 -7.01
C ASP A 78 -14.47 3.50 -6.53
N THR A 79 -14.73 3.17 -5.28
CA THR A 79 -14.28 1.90 -4.69
C THR A 79 -15.16 0.73 -5.11
N GLY A 80 -16.41 0.99 -5.56
CA GLY A 80 -17.42 -0.03 -5.84
C GLY A 80 -18.03 -0.65 -4.58
N GLY A 81 -17.75 -0.11 -3.39
CA GLY A 81 -18.25 -0.62 -2.11
C GLY A 81 -18.89 0.45 -1.22
N PRO A 82 -19.08 0.15 0.08
CA PRO A 82 -19.78 1.05 1.01
C PRO A 82 -19.12 2.42 1.20
N ASP A 83 -17.81 2.51 0.99
CA ASP A 83 -17.06 3.77 1.02
C ASP A 83 -17.41 4.68 -0.17
N GLY A 84 -18.05 4.14 -1.21
CA GLY A 84 -18.48 4.87 -2.40
C GLY A 84 -17.31 5.52 -3.14
N VAL A 85 -17.51 6.78 -3.52
CA VAL A 85 -16.52 7.58 -4.24
C VAL A 85 -15.66 8.37 -3.26
N ILE A 86 -14.36 8.08 -3.25
CA ILE A 86 -13.37 8.80 -2.44
C ILE A 86 -12.74 9.90 -3.29
N ARG A 87 -12.68 11.12 -2.74
CA ARG A 87 -12.01 12.25 -3.36
C ARG A 87 -10.57 12.35 -2.90
N TYR A 88 -9.69 12.67 -3.85
CA TYR A 88 -8.27 12.84 -3.63
C TYR A 88 -7.82 14.18 -4.19
N ARG A 89 -6.88 14.82 -3.49
CA ARG A 89 -6.19 16.02 -3.97
C ARG A 89 -4.73 15.70 -4.23
N ARG A 90 -4.21 16.12 -5.38
CA ARG A 90 -2.77 16.00 -5.68
C ARG A 90 -1.99 16.86 -4.68
N VAL A 91 -0.93 16.30 -4.12
CA VAL A 91 0.00 17.00 -3.22
C VAL A 91 1.27 17.35 -3.99
N ALA A 92 1.87 16.33 -4.62
CA ALA A 92 3.11 16.44 -5.35
C ALA A 92 3.28 15.26 -6.30
N VAL A 93 4.20 15.39 -7.25
CA VAL A 93 4.63 14.32 -8.15
C VAL A 93 6.10 14.00 -7.84
N ALA A 94 6.39 12.76 -7.48
CA ALA A 94 7.73 12.23 -7.34
C ALA A 94 8.28 11.83 -8.72
N ARG A 95 9.49 12.29 -9.07
CA ARG A 95 10.16 11.88 -10.31
C ARG A 95 11.07 10.68 -10.05
N THR A 96 10.52 9.48 -10.18
CA THR A 96 11.24 8.25 -9.91
C THR A 96 11.86 7.65 -11.18
N PRO A 97 12.86 6.76 -11.06
CA PRO A 97 13.34 5.97 -12.20
C PRO A 97 12.30 5.04 -12.83
N TRP A 98 11.18 4.79 -12.13
CA TRP A 98 10.08 3.95 -12.61
C TRP A 98 9.06 4.73 -13.45
N GLY A 99 9.16 6.06 -13.47
CA GLY A 99 8.15 6.96 -13.99
C GLY A 99 7.69 7.97 -12.92
N PRO A 100 6.89 8.98 -13.31
CA PRO A 100 6.29 9.89 -12.34
C PRO A 100 5.29 9.13 -11.45
N LEU A 101 5.28 9.43 -10.16
CA LEU A 101 4.27 8.92 -9.22
C LEU A 101 3.67 10.08 -8.44
N THR A 102 2.35 10.25 -8.52
CA THR A 102 1.62 11.27 -7.78
C THR A 102 1.33 10.82 -6.35
N LEU A 103 1.68 11.69 -5.41
CA LEU A 103 1.29 11.61 -4.01
C LEU A 103 -0.07 12.28 -3.83
N TRP A 104 -1.04 11.52 -3.33
CA TRP A 104 -2.42 11.96 -3.14
C TRP A 104 -2.73 12.22 -1.68
N TRP A 105 -3.59 13.19 -1.41
CA TRP A 105 -4.22 13.39 -0.12
C TRP A 105 -5.67 12.93 -0.17
N ILE A 106 -6.08 12.02 0.71
CA ILE A 106 -7.47 11.57 0.86
C ILE A 106 -8.29 12.71 1.48
N GLU A 107 -9.32 13.18 0.77
CA GLU A 107 -10.20 14.26 1.24
C GLU A 107 -11.36 13.71 2.10
N ALA A 108 -11.02 13.27 3.30
CA ALA A 108 -11.95 12.85 4.34
C ALA A 108 -11.55 13.46 5.70
N TYR A 109 -12.44 13.40 6.69
CA TYR A 109 -12.20 13.99 8.03
C TYR A 109 -10.86 13.56 8.65
N GLY A 110 -10.49 12.27 8.52
CA GLY A 110 -9.20 11.76 9.00
C GLY A 110 -8.02 12.18 8.12
N GLY A 111 -8.18 12.19 6.80
CA GLY A 111 -7.17 12.55 5.81
C GLY A 111 -5.88 11.73 5.85
N GLY A 112 -5.15 11.70 4.74
CA GLY A 112 -3.85 11.05 4.73
C GLY A 112 -3.22 10.96 3.36
N LEU A 113 -1.91 10.69 3.36
CA LEU A 113 -1.14 10.46 2.16
C LEU A 113 -1.45 9.06 1.61
N PHE A 114 -1.67 9.01 0.31
CA PHE A 114 -1.95 7.80 -0.44
C PHE A 114 -1.05 7.75 -1.67
N LEU A 115 -0.35 6.63 -1.86
CA LEU A 115 0.50 6.37 -3.01
C LEU A 115 0.22 4.97 -3.56
N PRO A 116 -0.82 4.82 -4.40
CA PRO A 116 -1.05 3.60 -5.14
C PRO A 116 -0.13 3.54 -6.36
N VAL A 117 0.25 2.35 -6.79
CA VAL A 117 1.08 2.09 -7.97
C VAL A 117 0.51 0.88 -8.70
N ARG A 118 0.35 0.98 -10.01
CA ARG A 118 0.13 -0.19 -10.87
C ARG A 118 1.29 -0.30 -11.84
N ASP A 119 2.06 -1.36 -11.72
CA ASP A 119 3.27 -1.58 -12.51
C ASP A 119 3.09 -2.76 -13.49
N ALA A 120 4.11 -3.06 -14.29
CA ALA A 120 4.01 -4.10 -15.31
C ALA A 120 3.89 -5.54 -14.76
N THR A 121 4.11 -5.76 -13.46
CA THR A 121 3.83 -7.06 -12.82
C THR A 121 2.36 -7.25 -12.44
N CYS A 122 1.53 -6.20 -12.48
CA CYS A 122 0.13 -6.27 -12.07
C CYS A 122 -0.70 -7.10 -13.06
N GLY A 123 -1.22 -8.24 -12.60
CA GLY A 123 -1.93 -9.24 -13.42
C GLY A 123 -1.01 -10.32 -14.00
N ASP A 124 0.30 -10.19 -13.81
CA ASP A 124 1.34 -11.16 -14.20
C ASP A 124 2.43 -11.22 -13.11
N GLY A 125 2.03 -11.69 -11.92
CA GLY A 125 2.90 -11.91 -10.76
C GLY A 125 2.60 -11.06 -9.52
N SER A 126 1.96 -9.89 -9.68
CA SER A 126 1.41 -9.09 -8.57
C SER A 126 -0.09 -8.80 -8.76
N TYR A 127 -0.76 -8.31 -7.72
CA TYR A 127 -2.21 -8.06 -7.76
C TYR A 127 -2.61 -7.12 -8.91
N GLY A 128 -3.60 -7.53 -9.71
CA GLY A 128 -3.97 -6.84 -10.95
C GLY A 128 -4.48 -5.41 -10.79
N GLY A 129 -5.11 -5.12 -9.64
CA GLY A 129 -5.63 -3.80 -9.29
C GLY A 129 -4.58 -2.75 -8.89
N GLY A 130 -3.33 -3.18 -8.69
CA GLY A 130 -2.24 -2.34 -8.18
C GLY A 130 -1.95 -2.57 -6.71
N ARG A 131 -0.83 -2.02 -6.24
CA ARG A 131 -0.29 -2.14 -4.89
C ARG A 131 -0.06 -0.75 -4.30
N TYR A 132 0.12 -0.64 -3.00
CA TYR A 132 0.32 0.63 -2.31
C TYR A 132 1.72 0.71 -1.71
N LEU A 133 2.35 1.88 -1.81
CA LEU A 133 3.52 2.23 -1.00
C LEU A 133 3.09 2.82 0.35
N THR A 134 1.99 3.56 0.37
CA THR A 134 1.40 4.09 1.61
C THR A 134 -0.09 4.39 1.45
N ASP A 135 -0.84 4.18 2.52
CA ASP A 135 -2.16 4.68 2.86
C ASP A 135 -2.11 5.05 4.36
N THR A 136 -1.78 6.30 4.66
CA THR A 136 -1.55 6.72 6.05
C THR A 136 -2.83 6.77 6.87
N VAL A 137 -4.02 6.85 6.24
CA VAL A 137 -5.31 6.71 6.94
C VAL A 137 -5.43 5.32 7.57
N LYS A 138 -4.75 4.32 6.99
CA LYS A 138 -4.71 2.94 7.47
C LYS A 138 -3.42 2.62 8.24
N GLY A 139 -2.62 3.62 8.60
CA GLY A 139 -1.48 3.47 9.50
C GLY A 139 -0.15 3.11 8.84
N THR A 140 -0.02 3.12 7.52
CA THR A 140 1.20 2.65 6.85
C THR A 140 2.27 3.74 6.70
N PHE A 141 2.87 4.16 7.81
CA PHE A 141 3.84 5.27 7.86
C PHE A 141 5.30 4.83 7.62
N GLY A 142 6.14 5.73 7.13
CA GLY A 142 7.59 5.71 7.34
C GLY A 142 8.44 4.69 6.54
N ARG A 143 7.88 3.57 6.10
CA ARG A 143 8.63 2.49 5.42
C ARG A 143 8.61 2.62 3.90
N GLY A 144 7.44 2.43 3.28
CA GLY A 144 7.31 2.54 1.83
C GLY A 144 7.52 3.97 1.31
N LEU A 145 7.22 4.97 2.15
CA LEU A 145 7.41 6.39 1.84
C LEU A 145 7.92 7.15 3.07
N THR A 146 9.00 7.91 2.89
CA THR A 146 9.52 8.86 3.86
C THR A 146 9.76 10.22 3.19
N LEU A 147 9.15 11.29 3.69
CA LEU A 147 9.49 12.64 3.24
C LEU A 147 10.88 13.02 3.76
N LEU A 148 11.69 13.60 2.89
CA LEU A 148 13.04 14.07 3.19
C LEU A 148 13.10 15.60 3.14
N ALA A 149 14.18 16.17 3.67
CA ALA A 149 14.45 17.59 3.52
C ALA A 149 14.68 17.98 2.04
N GLY A 150 14.38 19.25 1.71
CA GLY A 150 14.66 19.82 0.39
C GLY A 150 13.75 19.32 -0.73
N ASP A 151 12.45 19.14 -0.47
CA ASP A 151 11.45 18.68 -1.43
C ASP A 151 11.82 17.33 -2.08
N ARG A 152 12.22 16.36 -1.26
CA ARG A 152 12.57 15.00 -1.70
C ARG A 152 11.74 13.97 -0.94
N VAL A 153 11.63 12.79 -1.54
CA VAL A 153 10.98 11.63 -0.95
C VAL A 153 11.87 10.41 -1.14
N ARG A 154 11.98 9.59 -0.10
CA ARG A 154 12.50 8.22 -0.19
C ARG A 154 11.32 7.28 -0.38
N LEU A 155 11.37 6.46 -1.43
CA LEU A 155 10.41 5.41 -1.71
C LEU A 155 11.14 4.07 -1.65
N ASP A 156 10.60 3.13 -0.89
CA ASP A 156 11.14 1.78 -0.76
C ASP A 156 10.11 0.77 -1.26
N ALA A 157 10.27 0.35 -2.53
CA ALA A 157 9.33 -0.56 -3.18
C ALA A 157 9.38 -2.00 -2.63
N ASN A 158 10.34 -2.33 -1.76
CA ASN A 158 10.31 -3.60 -1.02
C ASN A 158 9.12 -3.71 -0.06
N TYR A 159 8.48 -2.57 0.27
CA TYR A 159 7.26 -2.48 1.08
C TYR A 159 5.98 -2.30 0.27
N LEU A 160 6.02 -2.44 -1.07
CA LEU A 160 4.79 -2.50 -1.87
C LEU A 160 3.90 -3.63 -1.32
N TYR A 161 2.67 -3.27 -0.96
CA TYR A 161 1.71 -4.21 -0.39
C TYR A 161 0.39 -4.19 -1.15
N ASN A 162 -0.31 -5.31 -1.15
CA ASN A 162 -1.60 -5.47 -1.78
C ASN A 162 -2.71 -4.84 -0.90
N PRO A 163 -3.72 -4.20 -1.50
CA PRO A 163 -4.93 -3.79 -0.79
C PRO A 163 -5.70 -4.98 -0.22
N SER A 164 -6.59 -4.74 0.75
CA SER A 164 -7.40 -5.81 1.36
C SER A 164 -8.23 -6.61 0.35
N CYS A 165 -8.71 -5.97 -0.73
CA CYS A 165 -9.47 -6.62 -1.80
C CYS A 165 -8.66 -7.65 -2.60
N ALA A 166 -7.33 -7.64 -2.52
CA ALA A 166 -6.50 -8.68 -3.13
C ALA A 166 -6.63 -10.04 -2.42
N TYR A 167 -7.17 -10.05 -1.20
CA TYR A 167 -7.27 -11.24 -0.35
C TYR A 167 -8.70 -11.79 -0.29
N ASP A 168 -9.71 -10.91 -0.32
CA ASP A 168 -11.13 -11.26 -0.18
C ASP A 168 -11.99 -10.18 -0.85
N ASP A 169 -12.91 -10.60 -1.73
CA ASP A 169 -13.79 -9.73 -2.52
C ASP A 169 -14.83 -8.97 -1.68
N ARG A 170 -14.99 -9.31 -0.40
CA ARG A 170 -15.82 -8.53 0.53
C ARG A 170 -15.30 -7.09 0.73
N TRP A 171 -14.05 -6.85 0.38
CA TRP A 171 -13.41 -5.54 0.49
C TRP A 171 -13.45 -4.79 -0.84
N ALA A 172 -13.80 -3.52 -0.78
CA ALA A 172 -13.66 -2.58 -1.88
C ALA A 172 -12.45 -1.68 -1.62
N CYS A 173 -11.55 -1.52 -2.58
CA CYS A 173 -10.36 -0.67 -2.41
C CYS A 173 -10.11 0.21 -3.62
N PRO A 174 -9.54 1.42 -3.43
CA PRO A 174 -9.21 2.33 -4.53
C PRO A 174 -8.18 1.73 -5.49
N LEU A 175 -8.49 1.70 -6.78
CA LEU A 175 -7.51 1.31 -7.80
C LEU A 175 -6.49 2.43 -8.04
N ALA A 176 -5.29 2.07 -8.52
CA ALA A 176 -4.32 3.08 -8.93
C ALA A 176 -4.86 3.91 -10.11
N PRO A 177 -4.92 5.26 -9.98
CA PRO A 177 -5.35 6.13 -11.07
C PRO A 177 -4.37 6.06 -12.25
N PRO A 178 -4.79 6.44 -13.48
CA PRO A 178 -3.94 6.36 -14.68
C PRO A 178 -2.55 6.98 -14.53
N GLU A 179 -2.43 8.09 -13.79
CA GLU A 179 -1.15 8.78 -13.58
C GLU A 179 -0.17 8.06 -12.64
N ASN A 180 -0.62 7.05 -11.89
CA ASN A 180 0.24 6.17 -11.09
C ASN A 180 0.38 4.77 -11.72
N ARG A 181 0.15 4.67 -13.03
CA ARG A 181 0.45 3.47 -13.81
C ARG A 181 1.81 3.62 -14.47
N VAL A 182 2.69 2.65 -14.26
CA VAL A 182 4.06 2.66 -14.78
C VAL A 182 4.33 1.39 -15.56
N ASP A 183 5.12 1.49 -16.63
CA ASP A 183 5.44 0.35 -17.51
C ASP A 183 6.64 -0.49 -17.03
N VAL A 184 7.30 -0.04 -15.95
CA VAL A 184 8.42 -0.78 -15.34
C VAL A 184 7.87 -1.95 -14.52
N ALA A 185 8.52 -3.11 -14.57
CA ALA A 185 8.18 -4.25 -13.74
C ALA A 185 8.81 -4.14 -12.35
N LEU A 186 8.02 -3.89 -11.32
CA LEU A 186 8.48 -3.80 -9.93
C LEU A 186 8.40 -5.18 -9.26
N ARG A 187 9.41 -6.03 -9.52
CA ARG A 187 9.55 -7.37 -8.92
C ARG A 187 10.11 -7.31 -7.48
N VAL A 188 9.45 -6.53 -6.64
CA VAL A 188 9.73 -6.33 -5.20
C VAL A 188 8.40 -6.24 -4.44
N GLY A 189 8.42 -6.40 -3.12
CA GLY A 189 7.21 -6.34 -2.29
C GLY A 189 6.30 -7.57 -2.44
N GLU A 190 5.03 -7.41 -2.10
CA GLU A 190 4.03 -8.47 -2.15
C GLU A 190 3.73 -8.89 -3.60
N ARG A 191 3.59 -10.21 -3.80
CA ARG A 191 3.10 -10.86 -5.02
C ARG A 191 1.59 -11.01 -4.98
N ALA A 192 1.00 -11.47 -6.08
CA ALA A 192 -0.40 -11.90 -6.08
C ALA A 192 -0.60 -13.01 -5.04
N TYR A 193 -1.64 -12.89 -4.21
CA TYR A 193 -1.96 -13.90 -3.21
C TYR A 193 -2.66 -15.11 -3.82
N HIS A 194 -3.62 -14.85 -4.73
CA HIS A 194 -4.27 -15.87 -5.54
C HIS A 194 -3.44 -16.15 -6.79
N ALA A 195 -3.31 -17.41 -7.16
CA ALA A 195 -2.60 -17.88 -8.34
C ALA A 195 -3.49 -17.87 -9.59
#